data_AF-A0AAE3D9B7-F1
#
_entry.id   AF-A0AAE3D9B7-F1
#
_cell.length_a   1.000
_cell.length_b   1.000
_cell.length_c   1.000
_cell.angle_alpha   90.00
_cell.angle_beta   90.00
_cell.angle_gamma   90.00
#
_symmetry.space_group_name_H-M   'P 1'
#
loop_
_entity.id
_entity.type
_entity.pdbx_description
1 polymer ?
#
loop_
_entity_poly.entity_id
_entity_poly.type
_entity_poly.pdbx_seq_one_letter_code
_entity_poly.pdbx_strand_id
1 'polypeptide(L)'
;MEKLRIFYLKYKHAIPLIIYGIIYMTWFAWLEKNTTGHYRIIHMAADDYIPFCEVFVIPYFLWFAYVSAVVIYFFFKNKEDYYRTCIFLFTGMTIFLIVSTLWPNGQHLRPAVMPRDNIFTRMVAALYRTDTPTNLWPSIHVYNSLGAHFAIIRSKCFEKKKGIRIGSLILAVSIIMATMFIKQHSVFDVLTAFVMAAVMYTLVYRYDLLIAVREFRNKRKAKPQIG
;
A
#
# COMPACT_ATOMS: atom_id res chain seq x y z
N MET A 1 8.09 -37.75 -6.78
CA MET A 1 9.11 -36.97 -6.05
C MET A 1 9.69 -35.84 -6.93
N GLU A 2 10.21 -36.13 -8.13
CA GLU A 2 10.77 -35.15 -9.10
C GLU A 2 9.84 -33.96 -9.42
N LYS A 3 8.59 -34.22 -9.80
CA LYS A 3 7.60 -33.19 -10.14
C LYS A 3 7.30 -32.25 -8.98
N LEU A 4 7.26 -32.77 -7.76
CA LEU A 4 7.06 -31.99 -6.53
C LEU A 4 8.28 -31.10 -6.23
N ARG A 5 9.50 -31.64 -6.42
CA ARG A 5 10.75 -30.89 -6.28
C ARG A 5 10.84 -29.75 -7.29
N ILE A 6 10.51 -29.99 -8.55
CA ILE A 6 10.49 -28.95 -9.61
C ILE A 6 9.45 -27.88 -9.29
N PHE A 7 8.24 -28.27 -8.88
CA PHE A 7 7.19 -27.34 -8.48
C PHE A 7 7.61 -26.48 -7.28
N TYR A 8 8.18 -27.10 -6.24
CA TYR A 8 8.70 -26.41 -5.07
C TYR A 8 9.80 -25.42 -5.44
N LEU A 9 10.82 -25.85 -6.20
CA LEU A 9 11.92 -24.96 -6.62
C LEU A 9 11.41 -23.78 -7.46
N LYS A 10 10.34 -23.99 -8.24
CA LYS A 10 9.70 -22.94 -9.03
C LYS A 10 8.99 -21.91 -8.15
N TYR A 11 8.24 -22.33 -7.14
CA TYR A 11 7.33 -21.47 -6.36
C TYR A 11 7.72 -21.23 -4.88
N LYS A 12 8.87 -21.72 -4.42
CA LYS A 12 9.35 -21.51 -3.03
C LYS A 12 9.41 -20.06 -2.56
N HIS A 13 9.46 -19.11 -3.50
CA HIS A 13 9.44 -17.68 -3.23
C HIS A 13 8.04 -17.15 -2.79
N ALA A 14 7.00 -17.99 -2.84
CA ALA A 14 5.69 -17.72 -2.23
C ALA A 14 5.71 -17.92 -0.71
N ILE A 15 6.61 -18.77 -0.20
CA ILE A 15 6.62 -19.18 1.22
C ILE A 15 6.76 -17.95 2.14
N PRO A 16 7.69 -17.00 1.91
CA PRO A 16 7.78 -15.80 2.75
C PRO A 16 6.52 -14.95 2.72
N LEU A 17 5.84 -14.82 1.58
CA LEU A 17 4.58 -14.07 1.46
C LEU A 17 3.46 -14.73 2.28
N ILE A 18 3.34 -16.06 2.22
CA ILE A 18 2.32 -16.80 2.98
C ILE A 18 2.57 -16.67 4.49
N ILE A 19 3.82 -16.90 4.93
CA ILE A 19 4.19 -16.79 6.35
C ILE A 19 3.95 -15.36 6.84
N TYR A 20 4.40 -14.35 6.08
CA TYR A 20 4.18 -12.95 6.42
C TYR A 20 2.68 -12.62 6.51
N GLY A 21 1.87 -13.09 5.56
CA GLY A 21 0.42 -12.89 5.57
C GLY A 21 -0.24 -13.44 6.84
N ILE A 22 0.14 -14.64 7.28
CA ILE A 22 -0.37 -15.23 8.53
C ILE A 22 0.03 -14.36 9.74
N ILE A 23 1.31 -13.97 9.83
CA ILE A 23 1.81 -13.13 10.93
C ILE A 23 1.09 -11.78 10.95
N TYR A 24 0.99 -11.12 9.80
CA TYR A 24 0.34 -9.82 9.66
C TYR A 24 -1.12 -9.88 10.06
N MET A 25 -1.89 -10.84 9.52
CA MET A 25 -3.32 -10.97 9.83
C MET A 25 -3.56 -11.32 11.30
N THR A 26 -2.70 -12.17 11.88
CA THR A 26 -2.81 -12.52 13.31
C THR A 26 -2.52 -11.31 14.21
N TRP A 27 -1.46 -10.57 13.91
CA TRP A 27 -1.10 -9.37 14.67
C TRP A 27 -2.16 -8.27 14.50
N PHE A 28 -2.61 -8.02 13.28
CA PHE A 28 -3.67 -7.04 13.01
C PHE A 28 -4.98 -7.38 13.73
N ALA A 29 -5.42 -8.64 13.68
CA ALA A 29 -6.62 -9.08 14.41
C ALA A 29 -6.45 -8.96 15.93
N TRP A 30 -5.24 -9.21 16.44
CA TRP A 30 -4.92 -8.97 17.85
C TRP A 30 -4.98 -7.47 18.20
N LEU A 31 -4.48 -6.58 17.35
CA LEU A 31 -4.57 -5.13 17.55
C LEU A 31 -6.02 -4.66 17.60
N GLU A 32 -6.85 -5.07 16.62
CA GLU A 32 -8.28 -4.72 16.57
C GLU A 32 -9.04 -5.19 17.82
N LYS A 33 -8.70 -6.36 18.36
CA LYS A 33 -9.33 -6.90 19.58
C LYS A 33 -8.82 -6.25 20.87
N ASN A 34 -7.58 -5.79 20.89
CA ASN A 34 -6.91 -5.27 22.09
C ASN A 34 -6.75 -3.74 22.06
N THR A 35 -7.56 -3.04 21.27
CA THR A 35 -7.68 -1.59 21.37
C THR A 35 -8.20 -1.22 22.76
N THR A 36 -7.27 -0.84 23.64
CA THR A 36 -7.61 -0.32 24.98
C THR A 36 -8.20 1.08 24.85
N GLY A 37 -9.09 1.49 25.75
CA GLY A 37 -9.72 2.82 25.74
C GLY A 37 -8.75 4.01 25.90
N HIS A 38 -7.45 3.73 26.07
CA HIS A 38 -6.38 4.72 26.13
C HIS A 38 -5.68 4.82 24.77
N TYR A 39 -6.35 5.42 23.78
CA TYR A 39 -5.75 5.74 22.48
C TYR A 39 -5.65 7.26 22.30
N ARG A 40 -4.70 7.67 21.47
CA ARG A 40 -4.49 9.08 21.13
C ARG A 40 -5.35 9.44 19.93
N ILE A 41 -6.14 10.51 20.06
CA ILE A 41 -6.95 11.02 18.97
C ILE A 41 -6.06 11.75 17.97
N ILE A 42 -6.09 11.28 16.72
CA ILE A 42 -5.50 11.96 15.58
C ILE A 42 -6.61 12.74 14.88
N HIS A 43 -6.37 14.04 14.70
CA HIS A 43 -7.22 14.96 13.97
C HIS A 43 -6.37 16.12 13.45
N MET A 44 -6.71 16.62 12.26
CA MET A 44 -6.21 17.86 11.70
C MET A 44 -7.38 18.76 11.30
N ALA A 45 -7.21 20.08 11.41
CA ALA A 45 -8.21 21.05 10.94
C ALA A 45 -8.62 20.84 9.46
N ALA A 46 -7.72 20.31 8.64
CA ALA A 46 -8.02 19.95 7.25
C ALA A 46 -9.10 18.85 7.11
N ASP A 47 -9.22 17.95 8.09
CA ASP A 47 -10.19 16.85 8.07
C ASP A 47 -11.63 17.34 8.07
N ASP A 48 -11.88 18.49 8.69
CA ASP A 48 -13.21 19.10 8.84
C ASP A 48 -13.73 19.67 7.51
N TYR A 49 -12.83 20.04 6.60
CA TYR A 49 -13.19 20.57 5.27
C TYR A 49 -13.42 19.49 4.22
N ILE A 50 -13.05 18.24 4.50
CA ILE A 50 -13.25 17.13 3.56
C ILE A 50 -14.69 16.62 3.72
N PRO A 51 -15.56 16.74 2.71
CA PRO A 51 -16.94 16.26 2.83
C PRO A 51 -16.99 14.73 2.85
N PHE A 52 -18.03 14.16 3.46
CA PHE A 52 -18.29 12.73 3.33
C PHE A 52 -18.86 12.40 1.94
N CYS A 53 -18.23 11.48 1.22
CA CYS A 53 -18.66 11.02 -0.11
C CYS A 53 -18.63 9.49 -0.20
N GLU A 54 -19.80 8.86 -0.10
CA GLU A 54 -19.94 7.41 0.01
C GLU A 54 -19.57 6.65 -1.27
N VAL A 55 -19.63 7.28 -2.44
CA VAL A 55 -19.29 6.63 -3.73
C VAL A 55 -17.84 6.15 -3.73
N PHE A 56 -16.98 6.82 -2.95
CA PHE A 56 -15.58 6.44 -2.79
C PHE A 56 -15.37 5.10 -2.05
N VAL A 57 -16.41 4.47 -1.53
CA VAL A 57 -16.33 3.09 -1.05
C VAL A 57 -15.92 2.11 -2.16
N ILE A 58 -16.22 2.43 -3.43
CA ILE A 58 -15.82 1.61 -4.59
C ILE A 58 -14.28 1.58 -4.72
N PRO A 59 -13.57 2.71 -4.93
CA PRO A 59 -12.12 2.69 -4.99
C PRO A 59 -11.50 2.15 -3.70
N TYR A 60 -12.10 2.42 -2.52
CA TYR A 60 -11.63 1.83 -1.27
C TYR A 60 -11.59 0.30 -1.32
N PHE A 61 -12.65 -0.37 -1.77
CA PHE A 61 -12.65 -1.83 -1.91
C PHE A 61 -11.80 -2.33 -3.08
N LEU A 62 -11.69 -1.56 -4.17
CA LEU A 62 -10.79 -1.91 -5.28
C LEU A 62 -9.32 -1.99 -4.84
N TRP A 63 -8.94 -1.36 -3.73
CA TRP A 63 -7.60 -1.48 -3.16
C TRP A 63 -7.17 -2.94 -2.94
N PHE A 64 -8.05 -3.79 -2.40
CA PHE A 64 -7.75 -5.20 -2.16
C PHE A 64 -7.40 -5.94 -3.46
N ALA A 65 -8.20 -5.70 -4.52
CA ALA A 65 -7.95 -6.27 -5.83
C ALA A 65 -6.67 -5.68 -6.46
N TYR A 66 -6.45 -4.38 -6.33
CA TYR A 66 -5.32 -3.68 -6.92
C TYR A 66 -3.98 -4.17 -6.36
N VAL A 67 -3.81 -4.15 -5.04
CA VAL A 67 -2.57 -4.59 -4.38
C VAL A 67 -2.31 -6.08 -4.67
N SER A 68 -3.33 -6.92 -4.53
CA SER A 68 -3.22 -8.36 -4.79
C SER A 68 -2.86 -8.66 -6.24
N ALA A 69 -3.51 -7.98 -7.20
CA ALA A 69 -3.23 -8.16 -8.62
C ALA A 69 -1.80 -7.80 -8.99
N VAL A 70 -1.25 -6.73 -8.41
CA VAL A 70 0.15 -6.32 -8.65
C VAL A 70 1.13 -7.36 -8.10
N VAL A 71 0.93 -7.83 -6.86
CA VAL A 71 1.77 -8.86 -6.24
C VAL A 71 1.71 -10.16 -7.04
N ILE A 72 0.50 -10.63 -7.39
CA ILE A 72 0.29 -11.87 -8.17
C ILE A 72 0.90 -11.74 -9.57
N TYR A 73 0.74 -10.59 -10.24
CA TYR A 73 1.30 -10.38 -11.56
C TYR A 73 2.83 -10.52 -11.53
N PHE A 74 3.50 -9.82 -10.62
CA PHE A 74 4.95 -9.88 -10.53
C PHE A 74 5.46 -11.24 -10.06
N PHE A 75 4.73 -11.91 -9.15
CA PHE A 75 5.03 -13.26 -8.72
C PHE A 75 5.22 -14.21 -9.92
N PHE A 76 4.34 -14.13 -10.92
CA PHE A 76 4.43 -14.98 -12.11
C PHE A 76 5.30 -14.42 -13.24
N LYS A 77 5.47 -13.10 -13.35
CA LYS A 77 6.08 -12.45 -14.52
C LYS A 77 7.50 -11.93 -14.30
N ASN A 78 7.82 -11.42 -13.13
CA ASN A 78 9.15 -10.89 -12.83
C ASN A 78 9.47 -11.04 -11.34
N LYS A 79 10.36 -11.99 -11.02
CA LYS A 79 10.78 -12.28 -9.63
C LYS A 79 11.47 -11.10 -8.97
N GLU A 80 12.22 -10.30 -9.72
CA GLU A 80 12.93 -9.15 -9.16
C GLU A 80 11.95 -8.05 -8.75
N ASP A 81 11.02 -7.70 -9.63
CA ASP A 81 9.94 -6.74 -9.33
C ASP A 81 9.05 -7.28 -8.19
N TYR A 82 8.81 -8.59 -8.14
CA TYR A 82 8.08 -9.24 -7.05
C TYR A 82 8.78 -9.04 -5.70
N TYR A 83 10.08 -9.34 -5.61
CA TYR A 83 10.82 -9.15 -4.36
C TYR A 83 10.85 -7.69 -3.92
N ARG A 84 11.05 -6.74 -4.85
CA ARG A 84 11.00 -5.30 -4.54
C ARG A 84 9.63 -4.88 -4.03
N THR A 85 8.57 -5.38 -4.68
CA THR A 85 7.19 -5.12 -4.27
C THR A 85 6.94 -5.68 -2.86
N CYS A 86 7.32 -6.93 -2.59
CA CYS A 86 7.18 -7.54 -1.27
C CYS A 86 7.98 -6.80 -0.20
N ILE A 87 9.24 -6.45 -0.45
CA ILE A 87 10.06 -5.68 0.50
C ILE A 87 9.39 -4.35 0.80
N PHE A 88 8.97 -3.61 -0.23
CA PHE A 88 8.30 -2.32 -0.05
C PHE A 88 7.03 -2.48 0.80
N LEU A 89 6.12 -3.37 0.41
CA LEU A 89 4.83 -3.56 1.08
C LEU A 89 5.03 -4.09 2.52
N PHE A 90 5.79 -5.16 2.70
CA PHE A 90 5.96 -5.79 4.00
C PHE A 90 6.66 -4.88 5.00
N THR A 91 7.67 -4.11 4.58
CA THR A 91 8.34 -3.20 5.51
C THR A 91 7.38 -2.12 6.01
N GLY A 92 6.59 -1.48 5.13
CA GLY A 92 5.63 -0.46 5.56
C GLY A 92 4.49 -1.03 6.41
N MET A 93 3.96 -2.20 6.01
CA MET A 93 2.96 -2.94 6.78
C MET A 93 3.46 -3.35 8.16
N THR A 94 4.72 -3.74 8.30
CA THR A 94 5.34 -4.04 9.59
C THR A 94 5.57 -2.79 10.43
N ILE A 95 6.02 -1.68 9.83
CA ILE A 95 6.14 -0.40 10.54
C ILE A 95 4.80 0.03 11.11
N PHE A 96 3.73 -0.08 10.32
CA PHE A 96 2.36 0.18 10.78
C PHE A 96 1.99 -0.68 12.00
N LEU A 97 2.19 -2.00 11.95
CA LEU A 97 1.89 -2.87 13.09
C LEU A 97 2.68 -2.48 14.34
N ILE A 98 3.96 -2.14 14.19
CA ILE A 98 4.81 -1.71 15.30
C ILE A 98 4.29 -0.39 15.89
N VAL A 99 4.04 0.61 15.04
CA VAL A 99 3.52 1.92 15.46
C VAL A 99 2.19 1.76 16.18
N SER A 100 1.24 1.01 15.61
CA SER A 100 -0.05 0.74 16.23
C SER A 100 0.05 -0.02 17.56
N THR A 101 1.07 -0.87 17.72
CA THR A 101 1.31 -1.59 18.99
C THR A 101 1.88 -0.66 20.06
N LEU A 102 2.82 0.20 19.71
CA LEU A 102 3.54 1.06 20.66
C LEU A 102 2.82 2.38 20.93
N TRP A 103 1.99 2.81 19.98
CA TRP A 103 1.28 4.08 20.00
C TRP A 103 -0.17 3.90 19.53
N PRO A 104 -1.04 3.32 20.39
CA PRO A 104 -2.44 3.17 20.08
C PRO A 104 -3.07 4.53 19.73
N ASN A 105 -3.70 4.58 18.57
CA ASN A 105 -4.30 5.80 18.03
C ASN A 105 -5.73 5.55 17.55
N GLY A 106 -6.50 6.62 17.36
CA GLY A 106 -7.85 6.53 16.80
C GLY A 106 -8.35 7.89 16.34
N GLN A 107 -9.56 7.91 15.78
CA GLN A 107 -10.14 9.11 15.20
C GLN A 107 -11.65 9.19 15.38
N HIS A 108 -12.19 10.40 15.35
CA HIS A 108 -13.63 10.69 15.45
C HIS A 108 -14.18 11.34 14.17
N LEU A 109 -13.72 10.86 13.01
CA LEU A 109 -14.10 11.43 11.70
C LEU A 109 -15.40 10.87 11.13
N ARG A 110 -15.78 9.65 11.55
CA ARG A 110 -16.92 8.93 10.97
C ARG A 110 -18.23 9.62 11.36
N PRO A 111 -19.18 9.80 10.42
CA PRO A 111 -20.50 10.34 10.75
C PRO A 111 -21.23 9.42 11.73
N ALA A 112 -21.87 10.00 12.75
CA ALA A 112 -22.66 9.26 13.74
C ALA A 112 -23.89 8.56 13.11
N VAL A 113 -24.46 9.19 12.08
CA VAL A 113 -25.58 8.67 11.29
C VAL A 113 -25.25 8.87 9.80
N MET A 114 -25.50 7.86 8.97
CA MET A 114 -25.27 7.98 7.54
C MET A 114 -26.18 9.07 6.95
N PRO A 115 -25.65 10.01 6.14
CA PRO A 115 -26.41 11.17 5.69
C PRO A 115 -27.49 10.85 4.65
N ARG A 116 -27.44 9.65 4.04
CA ARG A 116 -28.28 9.20 2.93
C ARG A 116 -28.57 7.71 3.08
N ASP A 117 -29.68 7.23 2.55
CA ASP A 117 -29.97 5.79 2.42
C ASP A 117 -29.80 5.35 0.96
N ASN A 118 -28.64 4.75 0.66
CA ASN A 118 -28.35 4.15 -0.63
C ASN A 118 -27.38 2.97 -0.47
N ILE A 119 -27.12 2.23 -1.55
CA ILE A 119 -26.23 1.06 -1.50
C ILE A 119 -24.82 1.41 -1.01
N PHE A 120 -24.29 2.58 -1.37
CA PHE A 120 -22.95 3.00 -0.99
C PHE A 120 -22.87 3.36 0.50
N THR A 121 -23.84 4.07 1.06
CA THR A 121 -23.86 4.33 2.51
C THR A 121 -24.04 3.06 3.32
N ARG A 122 -24.81 2.08 2.83
CA ARG A 122 -24.92 0.75 3.44
C ARG A 122 -23.59 -0.01 3.41
N MET A 123 -22.84 0.08 2.31
CA MET A 123 -21.49 -0.49 2.19
C MET A 123 -20.50 0.18 3.15
N VAL A 124 -20.50 1.51 3.25
CA VAL A 124 -19.65 2.24 4.21
C VAL A 124 -20.03 1.89 5.65
N ALA A 125 -21.32 1.80 5.96
CA ALA A 125 -21.78 1.39 7.28
C ALA A 125 -21.35 -0.04 7.64
N ALA A 126 -21.36 -0.97 6.66
CA ALA A 126 -20.83 -2.31 6.85
C ALA A 126 -19.33 -2.29 7.12
N LEU A 127 -18.57 -1.52 6.34
CA LEU A 127 -17.14 -1.32 6.55
C LEU A 127 -16.84 -0.79 7.96
N TYR A 128 -17.57 0.24 8.41
CA TYR A 128 -17.37 0.83 9.73
C TYR A 128 -17.68 -0.12 10.89
N ARG A 129 -18.54 -1.13 10.69
CA ARG A 129 -18.82 -2.16 11.70
C ARG A 129 -17.72 -3.21 11.76
N THR A 130 -17.06 -3.49 10.65
CA THR A 130 -16.02 -4.53 10.56
C THR A 130 -14.63 -4.01 10.90
N ASP A 131 -14.39 -2.72 10.69
CA ASP A 131 -13.08 -2.08 10.78
C ASP A 131 -13.19 -0.92 11.76
N THR A 132 -12.47 -0.97 12.88
CA THR A 132 -12.60 0.06 13.93
C THR A 132 -11.90 1.36 13.52
N PRO A 133 -12.29 2.53 14.06
CA PRO A 133 -11.59 3.79 13.78
C PRO A 133 -10.31 3.93 14.61
N THR A 134 -9.59 2.83 14.86
CA THR A 134 -8.41 2.77 15.74
C THR A 134 -7.22 2.11 15.04
N ASN A 135 -6.01 2.44 15.49
CA ASN A 135 -4.75 1.90 14.96
C ASN A 135 -4.61 2.06 13.45
N LEU A 136 -4.87 3.28 12.95
CA LEU A 136 -4.94 3.60 11.52
C LEU A 136 -3.66 4.26 10.99
N TRP A 137 -2.86 4.85 11.88
CA TRP A 137 -1.65 5.58 11.53
C TRP A 137 -0.40 4.70 11.45
N PRO A 138 0.43 4.81 10.39
CA PRO A 138 0.20 5.52 9.12
C PRO A 138 -0.70 4.72 8.16
N SER A 139 -1.35 5.40 7.22
CA SER A 139 -2.32 4.74 6.33
C SER A 139 -1.70 3.71 5.39
N ILE A 140 -2.02 2.43 5.62
CA ILE A 140 -1.62 1.30 4.76
C ILE A 140 -2.29 1.34 3.39
N HIS A 141 -3.53 1.86 3.30
CA HIS A 141 -4.20 2.04 2.01
C HIS A 141 -3.40 3.00 1.10
N VAL A 142 -2.92 4.11 1.66
CA VAL A 142 -2.08 5.08 0.95
C VAL A 142 -0.73 4.45 0.58
N TYR A 143 -0.02 3.91 1.58
CA TYR A 143 1.32 3.37 1.39
C TYR A 143 1.34 2.22 0.36
N ASN A 144 0.43 1.24 0.49
CA ASN A 144 0.38 0.11 -0.43
C ASN A 144 -0.08 0.51 -1.83
N SER A 145 -0.97 1.50 -1.96
CA SER A 145 -1.37 2.02 -3.29
C SER A 145 -0.19 2.66 -4.02
N LEU A 146 0.62 3.45 -3.30
CA LEU A 146 1.86 4.01 -3.82
C LEU A 146 2.86 2.91 -4.17
N GLY A 147 3.06 1.94 -3.29
CA GLY A 147 3.94 0.79 -3.53
C GLY A 147 3.57 0.00 -4.78
N ALA A 148 2.28 -0.32 -4.94
CA ALA A 148 1.75 -0.99 -6.13
C ALA A 148 1.95 -0.16 -7.40
N HIS A 149 1.70 1.16 -7.32
CA HIS A 149 1.93 2.06 -8.45
C HIS A 149 3.42 2.15 -8.82
N PHE A 150 4.30 2.28 -7.83
CA PHE A 150 5.75 2.30 -8.00
C PHE A 150 6.25 1.02 -8.68
N ALA A 151 5.78 -0.15 -8.24
CA ALA A 151 6.13 -1.42 -8.86
C ALA A 151 5.73 -1.45 -10.35
N ILE A 152 4.54 -0.95 -10.70
CA ILE A 152 4.10 -0.84 -12.10
C ILE A 152 4.99 0.10 -12.90
N ILE A 153 5.25 1.32 -12.42
CA ILE A 153 6.00 2.33 -13.21
C ILE A 153 7.50 2.05 -13.31
N ARG A 154 8.06 1.27 -12.37
CA ARG A 154 9.48 0.88 -12.35
C ARG A 154 9.75 -0.42 -13.10
N SER A 155 8.72 -1.23 -13.34
CA SER A 155 8.88 -2.49 -14.06
C SER A 155 9.06 -2.29 -15.57
N LYS A 156 10.03 -3.01 -16.14
CA LYS A 156 10.21 -3.11 -17.60
C LYS A 156 8.99 -3.74 -18.31
N CYS A 157 8.18 -4.53 -17.60
CA CYS A 157 6.97 -5.15 -18.16
C CYS A 157 5.91 -4.12 -18.59
N PHE A 158 5.93 -2.92 -17.99
CA PHE A 158 4.94 -1.87 -18.20
C PHE A 158 5.54 -0.58 -18.77
N GLU A 159 6.84 -0.53 -19.05
CA GLU A 159 7.55 0.67 -19.53
C GLU A 159 6.85 1.34 -20.73
N LYS A 160 6.44 0.53 -21.72
CA LYS A 160 5.75 0.99 -22.94
C LYS A 160 4.22 1.06 -22.80
N LYS A 161 3.65 0.58 -21.68
CA LYS A 161 2.19 0.47 -21.48
C LYS A 161 1.64 1.70 -20.74
N LYS A 162 1.68 2.85 -21.41
CA LYS A 162 1.27 4.15 -20.83
C LYS A 162 -0.14 4.12 -20.22
N GLY A 163 -1.10 3.48 -20.88
CA GLY A 163 -2.47 3.35 -20.37
C GLY A 163 -2.55 2.65 -19.02
N ILE A 164 -1.78 1.56 -18.81
CA ILE A 164 -1.75 0.85 -17.52
C ILE A 164 -1.12 1.73 -16.44
N ARG A 165 -0.03 2.43 -16.76
CA ARG A 165 0.63 3.33 -15.81
C ARG A 165 -0.29 4.47 -15.37
N ILE A 166 -1.00 5.09 -16.32
CA ILE A 166 -1.97 6.16 -16.04
C ILE A 166 -3.16 5.61 -15.25
N GLY A 167 -3.75 4.49 -15.67
CA GLY A 167 -4.86 3.86 -14.96
C GLY A 167 -4.50 3.47 -13.52
N SER A 168 -3.29 2.95 -13.32
CA SER A 168 -2.74 2.66 -11.99
C SER A 168 -2.57 3.92 -11.14
N LEU A 169 -2.11 5.04 -11.72
CA LEU A 169 -2.02 6.31 -11.01
C LEU A 169 -3.41 6.82 -10.60
N ILE A 170 -4.36 6.83 -11.53
CA ILE A 170 -5.74 7.27 -11.28
C ILE A 170 -6.38 6.42 -10.18
N LEU A 171 -6.17 5.11 -10.21
CA LEU A 171 -6.69 4.21 -9.19
C LEU A 171 -6.03 4.44 -7.83
N ALA A 172 -4.69 4.58 -7.78
CA ALA A 172 -3.98 4.88 -6.54
C ALA A 172 -4.44 6.19 -5.92
N VAL A 173 -4.56 7.26 -6.71
CA VAL A 173 -5.06 8.57 -6.24
C VAL A 173 -6.52 8.45 -5.78
N SER A 174 -7.36 7.73 -6.52
CA SER A 174 -8.76 7.48 -6.13
C SER A 174 -8.86 6.73 -4.79
N ILE A 175 -7.98 5.76 -4.52
CA ILE A 175 -7.94 5.04 -3.23
C ILE A 175 -7.50 5.99 -2.11
N ILE A 176 -6.46 6.81 -2.33
CA ILE A 176 -5.98 7.77 -1.32
C ILE A 176 -7.06 8.80 -1.00
N MET A 177 -7.77 9.30 -2.02
CA MET A 177 -8.92 10.17 -1.79
C MET A 177 -10.04 9.44 -1.06
N ALA A 178 -10.26 8.16 -1.39
CA ALA A 178 -11.31 7.38 -0.77
C ALA A 178 -11.15 7.30 0.73
N THR A 179 -9.95 7.03 1.23
CA THR A 179 -9.71 6.92 2.68
C THR A 179 -10.19 8.14 3.45
N MET A 180 -10.04 9.34 2.91
CA MET A 180 -10.49 10.58 3.55
C MET A 180 -11.98 10.85 3.31
N PHE A 181 -12.46 10.65 2.08
CA PHE A 181 -13.87 10.88 1.73
C PHE A 181 -14.85 9.95 2.45
N ILE A 182 -14.43 8.71 2.70
CA ILE A 182 -15.21 7.77 3.54
C ILE A 182 -14.76 7.82 5.00
N LYS A 183 -14.06 8.87 5.45
CA LYS A 183 -13.71 9.12 6.86
C LYS A 183 -13.05 7.93 7.55
N GLN A 184 -12.19 7.23 6.81
CA GLN A 184 -11.37 6.12 7.29
C GLN A 184 -9.97 6.55 7.73
N HIS A 185 -9.46 7.66 7.23
CA HIS A 185 -8.15 8.18 7.66
C HIS A 185 -8.19 9.71 7.78
N SER A 186 -7.44 10.22 8.74
CA SER A 186 -7.11 11.64 8.84
C SER A 186 -6.09 12.02 7.75
N VAL A 187 -6.08 13.28 7.35
CA VAL A 187 -5.02 13.89 6.52
C VAL A 187 -3.63 13.63 7.13
N PHE A 188 -3.52 13.56 8.47
CA PHE A 188 -2.28 13.22 9.14
C PHE A 188 -1.78 11.82 8.75
N ASP A 189 -2.67 10.83 8.75
CA ASP A 189 -2.34 9.45 8.38
C ASP A 189 -1.88 9.35 6.93
N VAL A 190 -2.51 10.14 6.07
CA VAL A 190 -2.21 10.22 4.64
C VAL A 190 -0.83 10.86 4.41
N LEU A 191 -0.59 12.03 4.99
CA LEU A 191 0.68 12.77 4.82
C LEU A 191 1.87 11.97 5.36
N THR A 192 1.72 11.37 6.53
CA THR A 192 2.78 10.54 7.13
C THR A 192 3.03 9.26 6.32
N ALA A 193 1.98 8.66 5.73
CA ALA A 193 2.14 7.55 4.79
C ALA A 193 2.87 7.96 3.50
N PHE A 194 2.65 9.18 2.97
CA PHE A 194 3.42 9.71 1.85
C PHE A 194 4.91 9.87 2.20
N VAL A 195 5.22 10.41 3.39
CA VAL A 195 6.61 10.54 3.87
C VAL A 195 7.25 9.15 3.99
N MET A 196 6.56 8.20 4.62
CA MET A 196 7.03 6.82 4.75
C MET A 196 7.27 6.18 3.37
N ALA A 197 6.33 6.35 2.43
CA ALA A 197 6.46 5.84 1.07
C ALA A 197 7.64 6.46 0.32
N ALA A 198 7.92 7.75 0.49
CA ALA A 198 9.05 8.43 -0.15
C ALA A 198 10.40 7.92 0.39
N VAL A 199 10.51 7.73 1.71
CA VAL A 199 11.70 7.13 2.34
C VAL A 199 11.89 5.70 1.82
N MET A 200 10.84 4.88 1.86
CA MET A 200 10.91 3.49 1.43
C MET A 200 11.15 3.35 -0.07
N TYR A 201 10.61 4.23 -0.89
CA TYR A 201 10.88 4.27 -2.33
C TYR A 201 12.37 4.52 -2.58
N THR A 202 12.96 5.47 -1.85
CA THR A 202 14.39 5.73 -1.92
C THR A 202 15.18 4.49 -1.50
N LEU A 203 14.86 3.84 -0.38
CA LEU A 203 15.61 2.66 0.08
C LEU A 203 15.53 1.48 -0.90
N VAL A 204 14.34 1.18 -1.43
CA VAL A 204 14.11 0.03 -2.32
C VAL A 204 14.67 0.26 -3.72
N TYR A 205 14.53 1.46 -4.28
CA TYR A 205 14.86 1.73 -5.69
C TYR A 205 16.18 2.52 -5.90
N ARG A 206 16.87 2.97 -4.86
CA ARG A 206 18.18 3.66 -4.98
C ARG A 206 19.29 2.75 -5.50
N TYR A 207 19.26 1.45 -5.21
CA TYR A 207 20.25 0.50 -5.76
C TYR A 207 20.17 0.41 -7.29
N ASP A 208 18.98 0.46 -7.87
CA ASP A 208 18.81 0.52 -9.34
C ASP A 208 19.38 1.80 -9.93
N LEU A 209 19.17 2.92 -9.24
CA LEU A 209 19.64 4.22 -9.70
C LEU A 209 21.17 4.26 -9.67
N LEU A 210 21.79 3.74 -8.61
CA LEU A 210 23.24 3.65 -8.48
C LEU A 210 23.86 2.70 -9.52
N ILE A 211 23.23 1.55 -9.78
CA ILE A 211 23.66 0.62 -10.82
C ILE A 211 23.51 1.25 -12.21
N ALA A 212 22.36 1.87 -12.52
CA ALA A 212 22.14 2.55 -13.78
C ALA A 212 23.11 3.72 -14.01
N VAL A 213 23.38 4.52 -12.98
CA VAL A 213 24.39 5.61 -13.03
C VAL A 213 25.80 5.04 -13.25
N ARG A 214 26.14 3.92 -12.58
CA ARG A 214 27.43 3.26 -12.75
C ARG A 214 27.59 2.68 -14.16
N GLU A 215 26.56 2.03 -14.70
CA GLU A 215 26.54 1.52 -16.08
C GLU A 215 26.61 2.64 -17.11
N PHE A 216 25.86 3.73 -16.92
CA PHE A 216 25.93 4.91 -17.78
C PHE A 216 27.32 5.54 -17.77
N ARG A 217 27.93 5.68 -16.59
CA ARG A 217 29.31 6.19 -16.45
C ARG A 217 30.32 5.28 -17.13
N ASN A 218 30.16 3.96 -17.01
CA ASN A 218 31.04 2.99 -17.66
C ASN A 218 30.88 3.00 -19.19
N LYS A 219 29.65 3.11 -19.72
CA LYS A 219 29.39 3.28 -21.16
C LYS A 219 29.98 4.57 -21.72
N ARG A 220 29.95 5.66 -20.94
CA ARG A 220 30.55 6.95 -21.33
C ARG A 220 32.08 6.89 -21.37
N LYS A 221 32.71 6.11 -20.46
CA LYS A 221 34.14 5.82 -20.49
C LYS A 221 34.56 4.86 -21.61
N ALA A 222 33.65 3.99 -22.06
CA ALA A 222 33.90 3.01 -23.11
C ALA A 222 33.68 3.54 -24.54
N LYS A 223 33.17 4.77 -24.72
CA LYS A 223 33.16 5.42 -26.04
C LYS A 223 34.59 5.88 -26.36
N PRO A 224 35.19 5.44 -27.48
CA PRO A 224 36.46 6.00 -27.94
C PRO A 224 36.29 7.50 -28.13
N GLN A 225 37.25 8.30 -27.67
CA GLN A 225 37.39 9.65 -28.17
C GLN A 225 37.79 9.52 -29.64
N ILE A 226 36.80 9.66 -30.52
CA ILE A 226 37.07 9.83 -31.95
C ILE A 226 37.72 11.20 -32.05
N GLY A 227 39.02 11.21 -32.34
CA GLY A 227 39.82 12.41 -32.53
C GLY A 227 39.41 13.21 -33.76
#